data_AF-A0A067WEY3-F1
#
_entry.id   AF-A0A067WEY3-F1
#
_cell.length_a   1.000
_cell.length_b   1.000
_cell.length_c   1.000
_cell.angle_alpha   90.00
_cell.angle_beta   90.00
_cell.angle_gamma   90.00
#
_symmetry.space_group_name_H-M   'P 1'
#
loop_
_entity.id
_entity.type
_entity.pdbx_description
1 polymer ?
#
loop_
_entity_poly.entity_id
_entity_poly.type
_entity_poly.pdbx_seq_one_letter_code
_entity_poly.pdbx_strand_id
1 'polypeptide(L)'
;MLDPVLRKRTGLNVALIENWSQIAGHDIAEYTVPLKIIWKRRVDQNKIFQPGTLVVACEGFVALKLMHETEELIHRINGFFGYVALNRIKIEQRSISVLSDQLLKKLSLSEKDKKCVEKMLEGVENESLRQSLYELGCCIFAEKKNK
;
A
#
# COMPACT_ATOMS: atom_id res chain seq x y z
N MET A 1 -11.85 7.69 12.76
CA MET A 1 -12.73 7.50 11.58
C MET A 1 -11.93 6.73 10.55
N LEU A 2 -12.38 5.54 10.11
CA LEU A 2 -11.67 4.76 9.09
C LEU A 2 -11.94 5.35 7.71
N ASP A 3 -10.86 5.63 6.99
CA ASP A 3 -10.89 6.24 5.67
C ASP A 3 -11.72 5.42 4.66
N PRO A 4 -12.73 6.01 3.98
CA PRO A 4 -13.56 5.34 2.99
C PRO A 4 -12.75 4.82 1.78
N VAL A 5 -11.49 5.25 1.65
CA VAL A 5 -10.51 4.84 0.63
C VAL A 5 -10.13 3.35 0.74
N LEU A 6 -10.20 2.74 1.94
CA LEU A 6 -9.91 1.31 2.14
C LEU A 6 -10.97 0.37 1.51
N ARG A 7 -12.11 0.90 1.06
CA ARG A 7 -13.21 0.10 0.49
C ARG A 7 -13.05 -0.26 -0.99
N LYS A 8 -12.24 0.46 -1.77
CA LYS A 8 -12.28 0.35 -3.25
C LYS A 8 -10.98 -0.01 -3.95
N ARG A 9 -9.81 0.15 -3.32
CA ARG A 9 -8.54 -0.34 -3.85
C ARG A 9 -8.12 -1.62 -3.15
N THR A 10 -7.29 -2.44 -3.81
CA THR A 10 -6.50 -3.50 -3.18
C THR A 10 -5.86 -2.92 -1.92
N GLY A 11 -6.43 -3.19 -0.74
CA GLY A 11 -6.35 -2.34 0.45
C GLY A 11 -5.02 -2.39 1.20
N LEU A 12 -3.92 -2.26 0.47
CA LEU A 12 -2.57 -2.18 1.00
C LEU A 12 -2.24 -0.71 1.23
N ASN A 13 -1.91 -0.38 2.47
CA ASN A 13 -1.54 0.97 2.87
C ASN A 13 -0.17 1.33 2.27
N VAL A 14 -0.04 2.49 1.62
CA VAL A 14 1.23 2.96 1.03
C VAL A 14 2.33 3.00 2.09
N ALA A 15 1.99 3.47 3.30
CA ALA A 15 2.92 3.55 4.41
C ALA A 15 3.38 2.16 4.89
N LEU A 16 2.59 1.10 4.71
CA LEU A 16 3.02 -0.27 5.01
C LEU A 16 4.11 -0.76 4.05
N ILE A 17 4.06 -0.35 2.77
CA ILE A 17 5.06 -0.75 1.78
C ILE A 17 6.35 0.04 1.99
N GLU A 18 6.25 1.36 2.19
CA GLU A 18 7.40 2.23 2.43
C GLU A 18 8.16 1.87 3.71
N ASN A 19 7.43 1.50 4.77
CA ASN A 19 8.02 1.11 6.05
C ASN A 19 8.17 -0.41 6.21
N TRP A 20 8.04 -1.20 5.13
CA TRP A 20 8.05 -2.66 5.22
C TRP A 20 9.33 -3.18 5.88
N SER A 21 10.50 -2.66 5.51
CA SER A 21 11.78 -3.05 6.10
C SER A 21 11.89 -2.75 7.59
N GLN A 22 11.25 -1.66 8.05
CA GLN A 22 11.21 -1.31 9.47
C GLN A 22 10.23 -2.21 10.24
N ILE A 23 9.09 -2.55 9.65
CA ILE A 23 8.03 -3.33 10.29
C ILE A 23 8.40 -4.83 10.33
N ALA A 24 8.82 -5.40 9.20
CA ALA A 24 9.17 -6.80 9.09
C ALA A 24 10.58 -7.12 9.59
N GLY A 25 11.46 -6.11 9.64
CA GLY A 25 12.87 -6.29 9.93
C GLY A 25 13.67 -6.63 8.66
N HIS A 26 14.94 -6.23 8.65
CA HIS A 26 15.79 -6.26 7.45
C HIS A 26 15.89 -7.65 6.82
N ASP A 27 16.13 -8.68 7.64
CA ASP A 27 16.31 -10.07 7.17
C ASP A 27 15.10 -10.65 6.45
N ILE A 28 13.88 -10.29 6.88
CA ILE A 28 12.64 -10.78 6.27
C ILE A 28 12.26 -9.88 5.10
N ALA A 29 12.40 -8.57 5.23
CA ALA A 29 12.01 -7.61 4.22
C ALA A 29 12.85 -7.70 2.93
N GLU A 30 14.10 -8.16 3.03
CA GLU A 30 14.95 -8.40 1.85
C GLU A 30 14.33 -9.46 0.92
N TYR A 31 13.68 -10.47 1.49
CA TYR A 31 13.10 -11.61 0.77
C TYR A 31 11.59 -11.73 0.97
N THR A 32 10.91 -10.62 1.28
CA THR A 32 9.45 -10.59 1.32
C THR A 32 8.89 -9.26 0.87
N VAL A 33 7.71 -9.28 0.26
CA VAL A 33 7.02 -8.06 -0.18
C VAL A 33 5.51 -8.18 0.09
N PRO A 34 4.88 -7.18 0.72
CA PRO A 34 3.44 -7.20 0.92
C PRO A 34 2.72 -6.96 -0.41
N LEU A 35 1.77 -7.84 -0.77
CA LEU A 35 1.07 -7.80 -2.05
C LEU A 35 -0.33 -7.18 -1.99
N LYS A 36 -1.13 -7.53 -0.98
CA LYS A 36 -2.48 -6.99 -0.75
C LYS A 36 -3.03 -7.41 0.61
N ILE A 37 -3.97 -6.63 1.14
CA ILE A 37 -4.81 -7.05 2.26
C ILE A 37 -6.17 -7.51 1.73
N ILE A 38 -6.58 -8.71 2.11
CA ILE A 38 -7.90 -9.28 1.83
C ILE A 38 -8.77 -9.04 3.05
N TRP A 39 -9.67 -8.07 2.93
CA TRP A 39 -10.67 -7.76 3.95
C TRP A 39 -11.85 -8.71 3.85
N LYS A 40 -12.35 -9.22 4.98
CA LYS A 40 -13.62 -9.97 4.99
C LYS A 40 -14.76 -9.01 4.62
N ARG A 41 -15.62 -9.41 3.67
CA ARG A 41 -16.77 -8.61 3.24
C ARG A 41 -17.65 -8.30 4.45
N ARG A 42 -17.88 -7.01 4.71
CA ARG A 42 -18.91 -6.58 5.66
C ARG A 42 -20.27 -6.83 5.02
N VAL A 43 -21.02 -7.79 5.55
CA VAL A 43 -22.37 -8.14 5.07
C VAL A 43 -23.40 -7.10 5.54
N ASP A 44 -23.05 -6.27 6.53
CA ASP A 44 -23.93 -5.26 7.11
C ASP A 44 -23.12 -4.03 7.59
N GLN A 45 -23.70 -2.84 7.51
CA GLN A 45 -23.04 -1.58 7.90
C GLN A 45 -22.85 -1.45 9.41
N ASN A 46 -23.65 -2.16 10.21
CA ASN A 46 -23.59 -2.15 11.67
C ASN A 46 -22.67 -3.22 12.28
N LYS A 47 -21.91 -3.97 11.47
CA LYS A 47 -21.00 -5.00 12.00
C LYS A 47 -19.64 -4.43 12.42
N ILE A 48 -19.16 -4.97 13.55
CA ILE A 48 -17.82 -4.79 14.12
C ILE A 48 -16.76 -5.01 13.03
N PHE A 49 -15.73 -4.16 13.00
CA PHE A 49 -14.60 -4.31 12.09
C PHE A 49 -13.97 -5.70 12.26
N GLN A 50 -13.78 -6.41 11.16
CA GLN A 50 -13.11 -7.71 11.16
C GLN A 50 -11.70 -7.56 10.60
N PRO A 51 -10.68 -8.11 11.29
CA PRO A 51 -9.31 -8.11 10.80
C PRO A 51 -9.21 -8.87 9.47
N GLY A 52 -8.33 -8.38 8.60
CA GLY A 52 -8.04 -8.92 7.28
C GLY A 52 -6.87 -9.91 7.25
N THR A 53 -6.66 -10.47 6.07
CA THR A 53 -5.52 -11.33 5.77
C THR A 53 -4.52 -10.58 4.88
N LEU A 54 -3.28 -10.41 5.32
CA LEU A 54 -2.22 -9.87 4.47
C LEU A 54 -1.65 -10.98 3.60
N VAL A 55 -1.55 -10.74 2.30
CA VAL A 55 -0.84 -11.61 1.37
C VAL A 55 0.57 -11.08 1.19
N VAL A 56 1.57 -11.92 1.47
CA VAL A 56 2.99 -11.60 1.38
C VAL A 56 3.63 -12.50 0.32
N ALA A 57 4.31 -11.89 -0.64
CA ALA A 57 5.21 -12.60 -1.55
C ALA A 57 6.48 -12.97 -0.78
N CYS A 58 6.95 -14.19 -0.93
CA CYS A 58 8.17 -14.69 -0.29
C CYS A 58 8.98 -15.51 -1.28
N GLU A 59 10.32 -15.43 -1.21
CA GLU A 59 11.18 -16.39 -1.89
C GLU A 59 11.16 -17.72 -1.15
N GLY A 60 11.23 -18.84 -1.88
CA GLY A 60 10.94 -20.17 -1.34
C GLY A 60 11.77 -20.56 -0.11
N PHE A 61 13.03 -20.12 -0.04
CA PHE A 61 13.93 -20.45 1.07
C PHE A 61 13.65 -19.67 2.36
N VAL A 62 12.97 -18.51 2.28
CA VAL A 62 12.60 -17.70 3.46
C VAL A 62 11.21 -18.05 3.98
N ALA A 63 10.41 -18.82 3.23
CA ALA A 63 9.04 -19.13 3.57
C ALA A 63 8.89 -19.76 4.96
N LEU A 64 9.80 -20.68 5.33
CA LEU A 64 9.77 -21.33 6.65
C LEU A 64 10.02 -20.31 7.78
N LYS A 65 11.02 -19.43 7.63
CA LYS A 65 11.32 -18.37 8.62
C LYS A 65 10.12 -17.44 8.78
N LEU A 66 9.54 -17.00 7.66
CA LEU A 66 8.34 -16.16 7.65
C LEU A 66 7.14 -16.84 8.34
N MET A 67 6.99 -18.16 8.20
CA MET A 67 5.92 -18.91 8.90
C MET A 67 6.09 -18.87 10.42
N HIS A 68 7.31 -19.02 10.94
CA HIS A 68 7.58 -18.96 12.37
C HIS A 68 7.40 -17.54 12.93
N GLU A 69 7.79 -16.52 12.17
CA GLU A 69 7.70 -15.11 12.57
C GLU A 69 6.33 -14.47 12.24
N THR A 70 5.37 -15.24 11.69
CA THR A 70 4.08 -14.70 11.24
C THR A 70 3.31 -14.00 12.37
N GLU A 71 3.27 -14.58 13.56
CA GLU A 71 2.54 -14.00 14.70
C GLU A 71 3.16 -12.68 15.16
N GLU A 72 4.50 -12.63 15.22
CA GLU A 72 5.22 -11.41 15.57
C GLU A 72 5.04 -10.33 14.50
N LEU A 73 5.12 -10.71 13.23
CA LEU A 73 4.89 -9.80 12.10
C LEU A 73 3.47 -9.22 12.12
N ILE A 74 2.44 -10.02 12.40
CA ILE A 74 1.07 -9.53 12.60
C ILE A 74 1.02 -8.52 13.74
N HIS A 75 1.68 -8.79 14.86
CA HIS A 75 1.70 -7.89 16.01
C HIS A 75 2.35 -6.55 15.65
N ARG A 76 3.52 -6.56 15.01
CA ARG A 76 4.23 -5.35 14.57
C ARG A 76 3.41 -4.54 13.57
N ILE A 77 2.77 -5.21 12.59
CA ILE A 77 1.90 -4.54 11.61
C ILE A 77 0.69 -3.90 12.29
N ASN A 78 0.03 -4.60 13.23
CA ASN A 78 -1.10 -4.04 13.96
C ASN A 78 -0.67 -2.87 14.87
N GLY A 79 0.52 -2.95 15.47
CA GLY A 79 1.13 -1.84 16.21
C GLY A 79 1.36 -0.61 15.31
N PHE A 80 1.87 -0.83 14.10
CA PHE A 80 2.01 0.23 13.09
C PHE A 80 0.68 0.87 12.69
N PHE A 81 -0.38 0.07 12.55
CA PHE A 81 -1.72 0.57 12.23
C PHE A 81 -2.42 1.25 13.41
N GLY A 82 -2.03 0.95 14.66
CA GLY A 82 -2.69 1.43 15.88
C GLY A 82 -4.03 0.74 16.18
N TYR A 83 -4.37 -0.32 15.45
CA TYR A 83 -5.55 -1.16 15.68
C TYR A 83 -5.33 -2.57 15.10
N VAL A 84 -6.21 -3.52 15.44
CA VAL A 84 -6.12 -4.91 14.96
C VAL A 84 -6.59 -5.01 13.51
N ALA A 85 -5.74 -4.58 12.58
CA ALA A 85 -5.98 -4.58 11.14
C ALA A 85 -5.92 -5.98 10.55
N LEU A 86 -5.00 -6.82 11.04
CA LEU A 86 -4.70 -8.15 10.50
C LEU A 86 -4.81 -9.21 11.59
N ASN A 87 -5.23 -10.40 11.19
CA ASN A 87 -5.19 -11.59 12.05
C ASN A 87 -4.55 -12.81 11.37
N ARG A 88 -4.15 -12.65 10.11
CA ARG A 88 -3.59 -13.75 9.32
C ARG A 88 -2.64 -13.22 8.26
N ILE A 89 -1.56 -13.96 8.02
CA ILE A 89 -0.70 -13.79 6.86
C ILE A 89 -0.87 -15.01 5.95
N LYS A 90 -0.97 -14.76 4.64
CA LYS A 90 -0.95 -15.76 3.59
C LYS A 90 0.34 -15.57 2.79
N ILE A 91 1.15 -16.61 2.72
CA ILE A 91 2.41 -16.60 1.98
C ILE A 91 2.14 -17.06 0.54
N GLU A 92 2.62 -16.30 -0.44
CA GLU A 92 2.64 -16.67 -1.86
C GLU A 92 4.09 -16.72 -2.35
N GLN A 93 4.52 -17.86 -2.86
CA GLN A 93 5.89 -18.00 -3.39
C GLN A 93 5.99 -17.29 -4.74
N ARG A 94 6.85 -16.27 -4.83
CA ARG A 94 7.13 -15.51 -6.06
C ARG A 94 8.57 -15.00 -6.06
N SER A 95 9.11 -14.71 -7.23
CA SER A 95 10.40 -14.03 -7.37
C SER A 95 10.26 -12.56 -6.96
N ILE A 96 11.11 -12.10 -6.04
CA ILE A 96 10.90 -10.84 -5.32
C ILE A 96 11.57 -9.65 -5.97
N SER A 97 12.74 -9.85 -6.56
CA SER A 97 13.50 -8.83 -7.27
C SER A 97 12.67 -8.10 -8.33
N VAL A 98 11.75 -8.81 -9.00
CA VAL A 98 10.84 -8.22 -9.99
C VAL A 98 9.65 -7.51 -9.35
N LEU A 99 9.17 -7.98 -8.19
CA LEU A 99 7.96 -7.46 -7.54
C LEU A 99 8.21 -6.19 -6.73
N SER A 100 9.36 -6.09 -6.05
CA SER A 100 9.72 -4.90 -5.27
C SER A 100 9.87 -3.68 -6.17
N ASP A 101 10.60 -3.81 -7.28
CA ASP A 101 10.78 -2.75 -8.28
C ASP A 101 9.44 -2.34 -8.92
N GLN A 102 8.56 -3.30 -9.26
CA GLN A 102 7.24 -3.00 -9.81
C GLN A 102 6.31 -2.30 -8.82
N LEU A 103 6.32 -2.68 -7.55
CA LEU A 103 5.50 -2.04 -6.52
C LEU A 103 6.01 -0.63 -6.24
N LEU A 104 7.31 -0.42 -6.09
CA LEU A 104 7.92 0.91 -5.93
C LEU A 104 7.62 1.81 -7.14
N LYS A 105 7.73 1.30 -8.37
CA LYS A 105 7.38 2.04 -9.60
C LYS A 105 5.89 2.37 -9.71
N LYS A 106 5.01 1.53 -9.17
CA LYS A 106 3.56 1.78 -9.14
C LYS A 106 3.18 2.85 -8.10
N LEU A 107 3.95 2.93 -7.01
CA LEU A 107 3.73 3.86 -5.90
C LEU A 107 4.33 5.24 -6.14
N SER A 108 5.50 5.29 -6.80
CA SER A 108 6.06 6.55 -7.29
C SER A 108 5.05 7.17 -8.27
N LEU A 109 4.54 8.37 -7.95
CA LEU A 109 3.69 9.19 -8.82
C LEU A 109 4.25 9.12 -10.24
N SER A 110 3.54 8.45 -11.15
CA SER A 110 4.04 8.22 -12.51
C SER A 110 4.40 9.58 -13.10
N GLU A 111 5.63 9.75 -13.61
CA GLU A 111 6.04 11.01 -14.26
C GLU A 111 5.07 11.44 -15.37
N LYS A 112 4.32 10.49 -15.94
CA LYS A 112 3.24 10.73 -16.89
C LYS A 112 2.08 11.51 -16.28
N ASP A 113 1.73 11.25 -15.02
CA ASP A 113 0.66 11.97 -14.31
C ASP A 113 1.10 13.41 -14.00
N LYS A 114 2.36 13.61 -13.57
CA LYS A 114 2.96 14.95 -13.38
C LYS A 114 3.02 15.75 -14.69
N LYS A 115 3.49 15.15 -15.78
CA LYS A 115 3.53 15.78 -17.12
C LYS A 115 2.15 16.08 -17.69
N CYS A 116 1.13 15.28 -17.34
CA CYS A 116 -0.26 15.52 -17.75
C CYS A 116 -0.84 16.75 -17.01
N VAL A 117 -0.55 16.88 -15.71
CA VAL A 117 -0.90 18.06 -14.93
C VAL A 117 -0.18 19.30 -15.48
N GLU A 118 1.11 19.23 -15.80
CA GLU A 118 1.85 20.35 -16.40
C GLU A 118 1.27 20.78 -17.75
N LYS A 119 0.95 19.84 -18.66
CA LYS A 119 0.30 20.16 -19.93
C LYS A 119 -1.09 20.78 -19.77
N MET A 120 -1.86 20.38 -18.76
CA MET A 120 -3.15 21.00 -18.47
C MET A 120 -3.01 22.43 -17.90
N LEU A 121 -1.84 22.77 -17.36
CA LEU A 121 -1.53 24.07 -16.76
C LEU A 121 -0.79 25.02 -17.71
N GLU A 122 -0.40 24.58 -18.91
CA GLU A 122 0.28 25.40 -19.93
C GLU A 122 -0.56 26.62 -20.37
N GLY A 123 -1.89 26.60 -20.22
CA GLY A 123 -2.78 27.71 -20.55
C GLY A 123 -3.07 28.69 -19.41
N VAL A 124 -2.47 28.53 -18.23
CA VAL A 124 -2.72 29.38 -17.06
C VAL A 124 -1.61 30.43 -16.95
N GLU A 125 -1.91 31.67 -17.35
CA GLU A 125 -0.97 32.80 -17.36
C GLU A 125 -0.56 33.26 -15.95
N ASN A 126 -1.33 32.91 -14.92
CA ASN A 126 -1.12 33.37 -13.55
C ASN A 126 -0.33 32.32 -12.73
N GLU A 127 0.94 32.59 -12.43
CA GLU A 127 1.86 31.66 -11.76
C GLU A 127 1.34 31.16 -10.40
N SER A 128 0.77 32.06 -9.60
CA SER A 128 0.17 31.72 -8.29
C SER A 128 -0.96 30.69 -8.44
N LEU A 129 -1.83 30.90 -9.43
CA LEU A 129 -2.96 30.00 -9.68
C LEU A 129 -2.46 28.65 -10.22
N ARG A 130 -1.49 28.68 -11.13
CA ARG A 130 -0.85 27.48 -11.69
C ARG A 130 -0.22 26.62 -10.60
N GLN A 131 0.41 27.23 -9.61
CA GLN A 131 1.05 26.51 -8.51
C GLN A 131 0.02 25.83 -7.60
N SER A 132 -1.05 26.54 -7.22
CA SER A 132 -2.16 25.94 -6.46
C SER A 132 -2.89 24.84 -7.24
N LEU A 133 -3.08 25.02 -8.55
CA LEU A 133 -3.68 24.01 -9.42
C LEU A 133 -2.75 22.82 -9.68
N TYR A 134 -1.43 23.00 -9.64
CA TYR A 134 -0.46 21.91 -9.72
C TYR A 134 -0.49 21.04 -8.47
N GLU A 135 -0.50 21.65 -7.28
CA GLU A 135 -0.64 20.94 -6.01
C GLU A 135 -1.96 20.17 -5.96
N LEU A 136 -3.07 20.84 -6.31
CA LEU A 136 -4.39 20.24 -6.35
C LEU A 136 -4.49 19.15 -7.44
N GLY A 137 -3.86 19.36 -8.59
CA GLY A 137 -3.76 18.39 -9.68
C GLY A 137 -2.99 17.14 -9.27
N CYS A 138 -1.87 17.29 -8.56
CA CYS A 138 -1.13 16.16 -7.99
C CYS A 138 -1.99 15.38 -6.99
N CYS A 139 -2.75 16.06 -6.13
CA CYS A 139 -3.70 15.44 -5.21
C CYS A 139 -4.83 14.69 -5.96
N ILE A 140 -5.48 15.33 -6.93
CA ILE A 140 -6.58 14.73 -7.69
C ILE A 140 -6.11 13.57 -8.56
N PHE A 141 -4.92 13.63 -9.17
CA PHE A 141 -4.41 12.50 -9.95
C PHE A 141 -4.01 11.32 -9.04
N ALA A 142 -3.49 11.60 -7.84
CA ALA A 142 -3.34 10.58 -6.80
C ALA A 142 -4.70 9.95 -6.40
N GLU A 143 -5.78 10.76 -6.41
CA GLU A 143 -7.17 10.33 -6.22
C GLU A 143 -7.85 9.72 -7.47
N LYS A 144 -7.44 10.02 -8.70
CA LYS A 144 -8.10 9.54 -9.93
C LYS A 144 -7.57 8.20 -10.37
N LYS A 145 -6.31 7.89 -10.05
CA LYS A 145 -5.81 6.50 -10.02
C LYS A 145 -6.57 5.63 -8.99
N ASN A 146 -7.48 6.21 -8.19
CA ASN A 146 -8.22 5.65 -7.03
C ASN A 146 -9.64 5.25 -7.39
N LYS A 147 -9.99 5.35 -8.68
CA LYS A 147 -11.24 4.88 -9.27
C LYS A 147 -10.97 3.67 -10.15
#